data_AF-A0A9W9PYD3-F1
#
_entry.id   AF-A0A9W9PYD3-F1
#
_cell.length_a   1.000
_cell.length_b   1.000
_cell.length_c   1.000
_cell.angle_alpha   90.00
_cell.angle_beta   90.00
_cell.angle_gamma   90.00
#
_symmetry.space_group_name_H-M   'P 1'
#
loop_
_entity.id
_entity.type
_entity.pdbx_description
1 polymer ?
#
loop_
_entity_poly.entity_id
_entity_poly.type
_entity_poly.pdbx_seq_one_letter_code
_entity_poly.pdbx_strand_id
1 'polypeptide(L)'
;MSSFLTTLGLRGASATAIPNYAPAFVGFHFLYAYGVLSSRTLKQWYGIDHNASPREDLAKYGEAAVREGKITRRQLDMLKRNESAHANSVENFSLLVASLLFASHAGVSAGIINAAGLSYTVARICYGAVYILIDHPEWSQLRGLCWWWGNVSCLVLLWKAGRLLAV
;
A
#
# COMPACT_ATOMS: atom_id res chain seq x y z
N MET A 1 -21.36 19.99 -8.27
CA MET A 1 -20.17 19.13 -8.12
C MET A 1 -19.40 19.61 -6.89
N SER A 2 -19.21 18.76 -5.87
CA SER A 2 -18.42 19.13 -4.69
C SER A 2 -16.93 19.13 -5.00
N SER A 3 -16.20 20.12 -4.48
CA SER A 3 -14.76 20.22 -4.70
C SER A 3 -14.01 19.09 -3.98
N PHE A 4 -12.88 18.64 -4.54
CA PHE A 4 -12.00 17.63 -3.93
C PHE A 4 -11.63 17.97 -2.48
N LEU A 5 -11.39 19.25 -2.19
CA LEU A 5 -11.07 19.74 -0.84
C LEU A 5 -12.25 19.59 0.13
N THR A 6 -13.49 19.77 -0.34
CA THR A 6 -14.70 19.54 0.47
C THR A 6 -14.86 18.06 0.78
N THR A 7 -14.59 17.18 -0.19
CA THR A 7 -14.69 15.73 -0.02
C THR A 7 -13.65 15.16 0.94
N LEU A 8 -12.51 15.85 1.07
CA LEU A 8 -11.47 15.56 2.06
C LEU A 8 -11.71 16.23 3.43
N GLY A 9 -12.81 16.99 3.60
CA GLY A 9 -13.12 17.67 4.86
C GLY A 9 -12.20 18.85 5.19
N LEU A 10 -11.42 19.35 4.22
CA LEU A 10 -10.47 20.44 4.38
C LEU A 10 -11.10 21.84 4.18
N ARG A 11 -12.40 21.91 3.87
CA ARG A 11 -13.19 23.14 3.77
C ARG A 11 -14.57 22.94 4.41
N GLY A 12 -15.16 24.03 4.91
CA GLY A 12 -16.49 24.05 5.52
C GLY A 12 -17.54 23.39 4.62
N ALA A 13 -18.43 22.61 5.24
CA ALA A 13 -19.40 21.78 4.55
C ALA A 13 -20.39 22.62 3.73
N SER A 14 -20.54 22.26 2.45
CA SER A 14 -21.74 22.60 1.68
C SER A 14 -22.85 21.61 2.04
N ALA A 15 -24.13 21.96 1.87
CA ALA A 15 -25.32 21.18 2.31
C ALA A 15 -25.47 19.76 1.73
N THR A 16 -24.49 19.29 0.95
CA THR A 16 -24.42 17.94 0.39
C THR A 16 -23.69 16.98 1.33
N ALA A 17 -24.27 15.81 1.59
CA ALA A 17 -23.62 14.75 2.35
C ALA A 17 -22.28 14.35 1.71
N ILE A 18 -21.21 14.30 2.51
CA ILE A 18 -19.90 13.84 2.06
C ILE A 18 -19.95 12.31 1.91
N PRO A 19 -19.69 11.74 0.72
CA PRO A 19 -19.70 10.30 0.53
C PRO A 19 -18.53 9.64 1.27
N ASN A 20 -18.74 8.43 1.77
CA ASN A 20 -17.69 7.60 2.36
C ASN A 20 -16.99 6.79 1.26
N TYR A 21 -15.70 7.02 1.05
CA TYR A 21 -14.90 6.34 0.04
C TYR A 21 -14.08 5.14 0.56
N ALA A 22 -14.35 4.66 1.77
CA ALA A 22 -13.71 3.45 2.31
C ALA A 22 -13.68 2.27 1.31
N PRO A 23 -14.79 1.89 0.63
CA PRO A 23 -14.76 0.79 -0.33
C PRO A 23 -13.82 1.05 -1.53
N ALA A 24 -13.73 2.30 -2.00
CA ALA A 24 -12.85 2.66 -3.10
C ALA A 24 -11.38 2.53 -2.70
N PHE A 25 -11.01 2.94 -1.48
CA PHE A 25 -9.66 2.74 -0.96
C PHE A 25 -9.32 1.26 -0.82
N VAL A 26 -10.23 0.44 -0.30
CA VAL A 26 -10.03 -1.01 -0.20
C VAL A 26 -9.81 -1.63 -1.58
N GLY A 27 -10.66 -1.29 -2.57
CA GLY A 27 -10.52 -1.78 -3.94
C GLY A 27 -9.20 -1.35 -4.59
N PHE A 28 -8.82 -0.08 -4.43
CA PHE A 28 -7.53 0.42 -4.92
C PHE A 28 -6.36 -0.35 -4.30
N HIS A 29 -6.34 -0.52 -2.98
CA HIS A 29 -5.22 -1.18 -2.29
C HIS A 29 -5.14 -2.68 -2.58
N PHE A 30 -6.25 -3.33 -2.89
CA PHE A 30 -6.24 -4.69 -3.41
C PHE A 30 -5.54 -4.74 -4.77
N LEU A 31 -5.96 -3.91 -5.74
CA LEU A 31 -5.33 -3.85 -7.06
C LEU A 31 -3.86 -3.42 -6.98
N TYR A 32 -3.53 -2.50 -6.08
CA TYR A 32 -2.18 -2.04 -5.85
C TYR A 32 -1.27 -3.15 -5.29
N ALA A 33 -1.72 -3.86 -4.25
CA ALA A 33 -0.93 -4.92 -3.63
C ALA A 33 -0.80 -6.15 -4.54
N TYR A 34 -1.91 -6.65 -5.09
CA TYR A 34 -1.95 -7.92 -5.83
C TYR A 34 -1.73 -7.78 -7.34
N GLY A 35 -1.88 -6.58 -7.88
CA GLY A 35 -1.61 -6.26 -9.29
C GLY A 35 -0.30 -5.50 -9.46
N VAL A 36 -0.26 -4.25 -9.00
CA VAL A 36 0.86 -3.33 -9.29
C VAL A 36 2.16 -3.76 -8.63
N LEU A 37 2.15 -4.06 -7.34
CA LEU A 37 3.33 -4.51 -6.60
C LEU A 37 3.64 -5.99 -6.80
N SER A 38 2.84 -6.74 -7.55
CA SER A 38 3.10 -8.15 -7.78
C SER A 38 4.48 -8.35 -8.41
N SER A 39 5.34 -9.12 -7.74
CA SER A 39 6.66 -9.46 -8.28
C SER A 39 6.57 -10.35 -9.51
N ARG A 40 5.44 -11.05 -9.69
CA ARG A 40 5.22 -11.97 -10.80
C ARG A 40 5.30 -11.30 -12.16
N THR A 41 4.69 -10.13 -12.32
CA THR A 41 4.67 -9.40 -13.60
C THR A 41 6.09 -9.05 -14.06
N LEU A 42 6.95 -8.61 -13.15
CA LEU A 42 8.34 -8.33 -13.49
C LEU A 42 9.14 -9.61 -13.76
N LYS A 43 8.89 -10.70 -13.02
CA LYS A 43 9.52 -12.00 -13.29
C LYS A 43 9.15 -12.54 -14.68
N GLN A 44 7.90 -12.36 -15.09
CA GLN A 44 7.43 -12.70 -16.44
C GLN A 44 8.12 -11.85 -17.49
N TRP A 45 8.23 -10.54 -17.26
CA TRP A 45 8.94 -9.62 -18.16
C TRP A 45 10.41 -10.02 -18.38
N TYR A 46 11.10 -10.45 -17.31
CA TYR A 46 12.49 -10.91 -17.40
C TYR A 46 12.64 -12.38 -17.83
N GLY A 47 11.55 -13.11 -18.08
CA GLY A 47 11.59 -14.51 -18.48
C GLY A 47 12.15 -15.46 -17.41
N ILE A 48 11.94 -15.14 -16.12
CA ILE A 48 12.42 -15.95 -14.98
C ILE A 48 11.26 -16.44 -14.08
N ASP A 49 10.02 -16.27 -14.51
CA ASP A 49 8.81 -16.76 -13.83
C ASP A 49 8.65 -18.27 -14.02
N HIS A 50 8.57 -19.04 -12.93
CA HIS A 50 8.26 -20.46 -12.97
C HIS A 50 6.93 -20.72 -12.26
N ASN A 51 5.92 -21.14 -13.05
CA ASN A 51 4.56 -21.36 -12.55
C ASN A 51 4.44 -22.46 -11.47
N ALA A 52 5.45 -23.33 -11.31
CA ALA A 52 5.43 -24.39 -10.31
C ALA A 52 5.53 -23.86 -8.87
N SER A 53 6.37 -22.84 -8.64
CA SER A 53 6.53 -22.20 -7.32
C SER A 53 6.98 -20.74 -7.46
N PRO A 54 6.10 -19.83 -7.92
CA PRO A 54 6.51 -18.47 -8.28
C PRO A 54 7.13 -17.67 -7.13
N ARG A 55 6.80 -18.00 -5.88
CA ARG A 55 7.34 -17.34 -4.69
C ARG A 55 8.80 -17.68 -4.41
N GLU A 56 9.29 -18.79 -4.96
CA GLU A 56 10.66 -19.25 -4.74
C GLU A 56 11.59 -18.91 -5.91
N ASP A 57 11.07 -18.31 -6.99
CA ASP A 57 11.80 -18.08 -8.24
C ASP A 57 13.11 -17.33 -8.04
N LEU A 58 13.08 -16.22 -7.30
CA LEU A 58 14.28 -15.41 -7.08
C LEU A 58 15.29 -16.14 -6.19
N ALA A 59 14.83 -16.93 -5.22
CA ALA A 59 15.68 -17.68 -4.32
C ALA A 59 16.35 -18.86 -5.02
N LYS A 60 15.63 -19.58 -5.89
CA LYS A 60 16.11 -20.77 -6.60
C LYS A 60 16.89 -20.44 -7.87
N TYR A 61 16.39 -19.50 -8.66
CA TYR A 61 16.87 -19.26 -10.04
C TYR A 61 17.50 -17.88 -10.24
N GLY A 62 17.38 -16.96 -9.28
CA GLY A 62 17.87 -15.59 -9.42
C GLY A 62 19.38 -15.49 -9.70
N GLU A 63 20.20 -16.21 -8.93
CA GLU A 63 21.66 -16.22 -9.14
C GLU A 63 22.07 -16.87 -10.47
N ALA A 64 21.34 -17.91 -10.89
CA ALA A 64 21.55 -18.53 -12.20
C ALA A 64 21.22 -17.56 -13.34
N ALA A 65 20.12 -16.82 -13.23
CA ALA A 65 19.72 -15.82 -14.20
C ALA A 65 20.74 -14.67 -14.33
N VAL A 66 21.43 -14.30 -13.23
CA VAL A 66 22.53 -13.33 -13.28
C VAL A 66 23.75 -13.92 -13.98
N ARG A 67 24.16 -15.14 -13.62
CA ARG A 67 25.32 -15.82 -14.22
C ARG A 67 25.13 -16.07 -15.73
N GLU A 68 23.92 -16.41 -16.13
CA GLU A 68 23.53 -16.63 -17.54
C GLU A 68 23.33 -15.32 -18.32
N GLY A 69 23.46 -14.15 -17.66
CA GLY A 69 23.32 -12.85 -18.30
C GLY A 69 21.87 -12.45 -18.65
N LYS A 70 20.86 -13.16 -18.15
CA LYS A 70 19.43 -12.82 -18.37
C LYS A 70 19.03 -11.54 -17.65
N ILE A 71 19.56 -11.33 -16.44
CA ILE A 71 19.36 -10.12 -15.65
C ILE A 71 20.69 -9.67 -15.02
N THR A 72 20.78 -8.39 -14.70
CA THR A 72 21.90 -7.83 -13.95
C THR A 72 21.74 -8.10 -12.44
N ARG A 73 22.85 -8.01 -11.70
CA ARG A 73 22.83 -8.03 -10.22
C ARG A 73 21.86 -7.00 -9.64
N ARG A 74 21.91 -5.77 -10.15
CA ARG A 74 21.03 -4.68 -9.73
C ARG A 74 19.55 -4.99 -9.93
N GLN A 75 19.20 -5.61 -11.07
CA GLN A 75 17.82 -6.04 -11.35
C GLN A 75 17.37 -7.14 -10.39
N LEU A 76 18.21 -8.14 -10.11
CA LEU A 76 17.90 -9.18 -9.12
C LEU A 76 17.62 -8.57 -7.74
N ASP A 77 18.46 -7.64 -7.29
CA ASP A 77 18.28 -7.01 -5.98
C ASP A 77 17.02 -6.13 -5.93
N MET A 78 16.68 -5.44 -7.04
CA MET A 78 15.42 -4.72 -7.18
C MET A 78 14.21 -5.67 -7.13
N LEU A 79 14.27 -6.83 -7.77
CA LEU A 79 13.20 -7.83 -7.73
C LEU A 79 12.99 -8.39 -6.33
N LYS A 80 14.08 -8.66 -5.58
CA LYS A 80 14.01 -9.06 -4.16
C LYS A 80 13.34 -7.99 -3.29
N ARG A 81 13.68 -6.72 -3.54
CA ARG A 81 13.02 -5.57 -2.89
C ARG A 81 11.54 -5.49 -3.26
N ASN A 82 11.18 -5.74 -4.52
CA ASN A 82 9.78 -5.79 -4.96
C ASN A 82 8.99 -6.92 -4.27
N GLU A 83 9.54 -8.14 -4.15
CA GLU A 83 8.92 -9.23 -3.39
C GLU A 83 8.64 -8.84 -1.94
N SER A 84 9.59 -8.14 -1.32
CA SER A 84 9.44 -7.66 0.05
C SER A 84 8.38 -6.54 0.15
N ALA A 85 8.33 -5.63 -0.83
CA ALA A 85 7.33 -4.56 -0.89
C ALA A 85 5.91 -5.13 -1.09
N HIS A 86 5.76 -6.13 -1.97
CA HIS A 86 4.53 -6.87 -2.17
C HIS A 86 4.04 -7.54 -0.88
N ALA A 87 4.91 -8.33 -0.22
CA ALA A 87 4.58 -9.03 1.02
C ALA A 87 4.10 -8.04 2.10
N ASN A 88 4.82 -6.94 2.29
CA ASN A 88 4.43 -5.91 3.24
C ASN A 88 3.07 -5.28 2.91
N SER A 89 2.77 -5.06 1.62
CA SER A 89 1.48 -4.53 1.19
C SER A 89 0.33 -5.50 1.49
N VAL A 90 0.56 -6.80 1.28
CA VAL A 90 -0.41 -7.86 1.61
C VAL A 90 -0.65 -7.94 3.12
N GLU A 91 0.40 -7.88 3.94
CA GLU A 91 0.31 -7.90 5.41
C GLU A 91 -0.49 -6.69 5.94
N ASN A 92 -0.20 -5.49 5.44
CA ASN A 92 -0.85 -4.25 5.88
C ASN A 92 -2.29 -4.12 5.37
N PHE A 93 -2.67 -4.87 4.32
CA PHE A 93 -4.00 -4.80 3.73
C PHE A 93 -5.10 -5.09 4.76
N SER A 94 -4.88 -6.06 5.64
CA SER A 94 -5.84 -6.42 6.71
C SER A 94 -6.10 -5.26 7.68
N LEU A 95 -5.05 -4.54 8.11
CA LEU A 95 -5.16 -3.39 8.99
C LEU A 95 -5.93 -2.24 8.32
N LEU A 96 -5.66 -1.96 7.05
CA LEU A 96 -6.41 -0.97 6.28
C LEU A 96 -7.90 -1.32 6.23
N VAL A 97 -8.22 -2.55 5.81
CA VAL A 97 -9.60 -3.03 5.69
C VAL A 97 -10.31 -2.91 7.03
N ALA A 98 -9.71 -3.42 8.11
CA ALA A 98 -10.28 -3.35 9.44
C ALA A 98 -10.53 -1.91 9.89
N SER A 99 -9.53 -1.03 9.77
CA SER A 99 -9.64 0.37 10.20
C SER A 99 -10.73 1.14 9.47
N LEU A 100 -10.84 0.99 8.15
CA LEU A 100 -11.87 1.62 7.33
C LEU A 100 -13.26 1.06 7.63
N LEU A 101 -13.39 -0.26 7.82
CA LEU A 101 -14.66 -0.91 8.16
C LEU A 101 -15.15 -0.50 9.55
N PHE A 102 -14.29 -0.58 10.58
CA PHE A 102 -14.65 -0.18 11.93
C PHE A 102 -15.01 1.30 12.02
N ALA A 103 -14.25 2.18 11.38
CA ALA A 103 -14.56 3.61 11.36
C ALA A 103 -15.90 3.90 10.65
N SER A 104 -16.16 3.21 9.53
CA SER A 104 -17.43 3.35 8.81
C SER A 104 -18.61 2.83 9.64
N HIS A 105 -18.45 1.68 10.29
CA HIS A 105 -19.48 1.06 11.13
C HIS A 105 -19.78 1.87 12.40
N ALA A 106 -18.74 2.41 13.04
CA ALA A 106 -18.86 3.23 14.24
C ALA A 106 -19.44 4.64 14.00
N GLY A 107 -19.68 5.02 12.74
CA GLY A 107 -20.20 6.34 12.40
C GLY A 107 -19.17 7.47 12.45
N VAL A 108 -17.88 7.17 12.30
CA VAL A 108 -16.86 8.23 12.10
C VAL A 108 -17.21 9.03 10.85
N SER A 109 -17.07 10.36 10.90
CA SER A 109 -17.47 11.21 9.78
C SER A 109 -16.71 10.85 8.49
N ALA A 110 -17.44 10.82 7.37
CA ALA A 110 -16.89 10.43 6.07
C ALA A 110 -15.67 11.27 5.65
N GLY A 111 -15.63 12.57 5.99
CA GLY A 111 -14.47 13.42 5.74
C GLY A 111 -13.19 12.93 6.43
N ILE A 112 -13.29 12.47 7.68
CA ILE A 112 -12.14 11.90 8.40
C ILE A 112 -11.70 10.58 7.77
N ILE A 113 -12.65 9.71 7.43
CA ILE A 113 -12.38 8.43 6.76
C ILE A 113 -11.67 8.67 5.43
N ASN A 114 -12.18 9.61 4.63
CA ASN A 114 -11.61 9.94 3.32
C ASN A 114 -10.20 10.53 3.43
N ALA A 115 -9.98 11.45 4.38
CA ALA A 115 -8.66 12.03 4.62
C ALA A 115 -7.64 10.98 5.06
N ALA A 116 -8.02 10.08 5.97
CA ALA A 116 -7.15 9.00 6.42
C ALA A 116 -6.87 7.98 5.31
N GLY A 117 -7.88 7.61 4.52
CA GLY A 117 -7.72 6.71 3.37
C GLY A 117 -6.80 7.29 2.29
N LEU A 118 -6.93 8.60 1.99
CA LEU A 118 -6.02 9.27 1.06
C LEU A 118 -4.61 9.37 1.63
N SER A 119 -4.46 9.77 2.89
CA SER A 119 -3.18 9.83 3.61
C SER A 119 -2.45 8.48 3.56
N TYR A 120 -3.15 7.39 3.89
CA TYR A 120 -2.63 6.03 3.76
C TYR A 120 -2.21 5.72 2.32
N THR A 121 -3.05 6.08 1.34
CA THR A 121 -2.75 5.82 -0.08
C THR A 121 -1.47 6.49 -0.55
N VAL A 122 -1.28 7.78 -0.24
CA VAL A 122 -0.05 8.51 -0.55
C VAL A 122 1.15 7.86 0.12
N ALA A 123 1.03 7.56 1.43
CA ALA A 123 2.10 6.91 2.18
C ALA A 123 2.51 5.57 1.58
N ARG A 124 1.56 4.75 1.11
CA ARG A 124 1.84 3.44 0.49
C ARG A 124 2.46 3.55 -0.89
N ILE A 125 2.04 4.52 -1.71
CA ILE A 125 2.66 4.76 -3.02
C ILE A 125 4.12 5.19 -2.84
N CYS A 126 4.38 6.14 -1.93
CA CYS A 126 5.74 6.57 -1.60
C CYS A 126 6.57 5.40 -1.03
N TYR A 127 5.99 4.62 -0.10
CA TYR A 127 6.64 3.43 0.46
C TYR A 127 7.07 2.45 -0.63
N GLY A 128 6.17 2.06 -1.54
CA GLY A 128 6.48 1.13 -2.62
C GLY A 128 7.57 1.66 -3.56
N ALA A 129 7.48 2.93 -3.96
CA ALA A 129 8.48 3.58 -4.82
C ALA A 129 9.87 3.59 -4.16
N VAL A 130 9.96 4.04 -2.90
CA VAL A 130 11.20 4.07 -2.13
C VAL A 130 11.77 2.66 -1.97
N TYR A 131 10.94 1.68 -1.62
CA TYR A 131 11.39 0.31 -1.40
C TYR A 131 12.01 -0.27 -2.68
N ILE A 132 11.35 -0.13 -3.82
CA ILE A 132 11.78 -0.80 -5.06
C ILE A 132 12.98 -0.07 -5.67
N LEU A 133 12.91 1.25 -5.77
CA LEU A 133 13.81 2.04 -6.61
C LEU A 133 15.08 2.51 -5.89
N ILE A 134 15.06 2.60 -4.55
CA ILE A 134 16.19 3.09 -3.77
C ILE A 134 17.00 1.91 -3.24
N ASP A 135 18.24 1.77 -3.72
CA ASP A 135 19.24 0.79 -3.28
C ASP A 135 20.27 1.39 -2.29
N HIS A 136 20.22 2.70 -2.04
CA HIS A 136 21.14 3.38 -1.11
C HIS A 136 20.72 3.20 0.36
N PRO A 137 21.63 2.77 1.27
CA PRO A 137 21.30 2.49 2.67
C PRO A 137 20.62 3.63 3.42
N GLU A 138 21.15 4.85 3.33
CA GLU A 138 20.62 6.01 4.06
C GLU A 138 19.22 6.42 3.55
N TRP A 139 19.07 6.58 2.23
CA TRP A 139 17.80 6.93 1.61
C TRP A 139 16.73 5.85 1.77
N SER A 140 17.12 4.59 1.97
CA SER A 140 16.18 3.50 2.25
C SER A 140 15.43 3.68 3.58
N GLN A 141 15.92 4.51 4.51
CA GLN A 141 15.24 4.80 5.77
C GLN A 141 13.92 5.56 5.57
N LEU A 142 13.75 6.26 4.45
CA LEU A 142 12.49 6.92 4.09
C LEU A 142 11.33 5.91 4.01
N ARG A 143 11.64 4.63 3.70
CA ARG A 143 10.68 3.53 3.75
C ARG A 143 10.02 3.43 5.13
N GLY A 144 10.80 3.49 6.21
CA GLY A 144 10.28 3.39 7.58
C GLY A 144 9.35 4.54 7.92
N LEU A 145 9.67 5.76 7.47
CA LEU A 145 8.84 6.95 7.67
C LEU A 145 7.50 6.82 6.94
N CYS A 146 7.51 6.44 5.65
CA CYS A 146 6.29 6.21 4.88
C CYS A 146 5.45 5.07 5.48
N TRP A 147 6.12 4.03 6.01
CA TRP A 147 5.44 2.92 6.67
C TRP A 147 4.67 3.38 7.91
N TRP A 148 5.33 4.12 8.81
CA TRP A 148 4.69 4.64 10.01
C TRP A 148 3.57 5.64 9.69
N TRP A 149 3.78 6.53 8.70
CA TRP A 149 2.74 7.46 8.25
C TRP A 149 1.46 6.72 7.83
N GLY A 150 1.58 5.67 7.01
CA GLY A 150 0.44 4.84 6.63
C GLY A 150 -0.23 4.19 7.85
N ASN A 151 0.55 3.53 8.70
CA ASN A 151 0.03 2.83 9.87
C ASN A 151 -0.69 3.76 10.86
N VAL A 152 -0.13 4.95 11.13
CA VAL A 152 -0.77 5.97 11.96
C VAL A 152 -2.12 6.39 11.39
N SER A 153 -2.27 6.49 10.06
CA SER A 153 -3.57 6.80 9.44
C SER A 153 -4.64 5.76 9.79
N CYS A 154 -4.27 4.46 9.83
CA CYS A 154 -5.18 3.39 10.23
C CYS A 154 -5.45 3.39 11.75
N LEU A 155 -4.42 3.60 12.56
CA LEU A 155 -4.53 3.63 14.02
C LEU A 155 -5.44 4.77 14.50
N VAL A 156 -5.39 5.94 13.85
CA VAL A 156 -6.28 7.08 14.14
C VAL A 156 -7.74 6.71 13.87
N LEU A 157 -8.02 5.98 12.78
CA LEU A 157 -9.38 5.52 12.48
C LEU A 157 -9.90 4.53 13.52
N LEU A 158 -9.07 3.55 13.90
CA LEU A 158 -9.42 2.58 14.95
C LEU A 158 -9.67 3.28 16.29
N TRP A 159 -8.82 4.23 16.68
CA TRP A 159 -9.00 5.00 17.91
C TRP A 159 -10.31 5.80 17.89
N LYS A 160 -10.63 6.48 16.79
CA LYS A 160 -11.89 7.22 16.66
C LYS A 160 -13.11 6.30 16.69
N ALA A 161 -13.04 5.16 16.00
CA ALA A 161 -14.09 4.16 16.02
C ALA A 161 -14.33 3.63 17.45
N GLY A 162 -13.26 3.27 18.16
CA GLY A 162 -13.33 2.80 19.54
C GLY A 162 -13.98 3.82 20.49
N ARG A 163 -13.69 5.11 20.32
CA ARG A 163 -14.34 6.17 21.12
C ARG A 163 -15.85 6.29 20.88
N LEU A 164 -16.34 5.95 19.70
CA LEU A 164 -17.77 6.02 19.37
C LEU A 164 -18.51 4.74 19.77
N LEU A 165 -17.83 3.59 19.75
CA LEU A 165 -18.41 2.28 20.11
C LEU A 165 -18.37 1.97 21.60
N ALA A 166 -17.51 2.64 22.37
CA ALA A 166 -17.38 2.42 23.82
C ALA A 166 -18.47 3.13 24.66
N VAL A 167 -19.50 3.68 24.01
CA VAL A 167 -20.65 4.37 24.59
C VAL A 167 -21.88 3.49 24.41
#